data_AF-A0A9Q0VVV5-F1
#
_entry.id   AF-A0A9Q0VVV5-F1
#
_cell.length_a   1.000
_cell.length_b   1.000
_cell.length_c   1.000
_cell.angle_alpha   90.00
_cell.angle_beta   90.00
_cell.angle_gamma   90.00
#
_symmetry.space_group_name_H-M   'P 1'
#
loop_
_entity.id
_entity.type
_entity.pdbx_description
1 polymer ?
#
loop_
_entity_poly.entity_id
_entity_poly.type
_entity_poly.pdbx_seq_one_letter_code
_entity_poly.pdbx_strand_id
1 'polypeptide(L)'
;MIKVLNVAEKPSVAKSVATILSRNQLRVREGRSRYNKIFEFNYSINGQQCHMLVTSVTGHLMEVDFEDRFRKWHSCDPADLYTAPVRKHVPEDKLDIKRTLEEEARKCHWLVLWLDCDREGENIAFEVMEVCKGVNRNLTIRRARFSALIEGSFLRPSLFLLRDELVSS
;
A
#
# COMPACT_ATOMS: atom_id res chain seq x y z
N MET A 1 -1.96 10.49 -20.01
CA MET A 1 -0.85 10.25 -19.05
C MET A 1 -1.38 9.33 -17.96
N ILE A 2 -0.76 8.18 -17.74
CA ILE A 2 -1.24 7.18 -16.78
C ILE A 2 -0.90 7.64 -15.37
N LYS A 3 -1.86 7.60 -14.44
CA LYS A 3 -1.60 7.86 -13.00
C LYS A 3 -1.39 6.56 -12.25
N VAL A 4 -0.30 6.47 -11.52
CA VAL A 4 0.14 5.25 -10.82
C VAL A 4 0.25 5.55 -9.33
N LEU A 5 -0.61 4.93 -8.53
CA LEU A 5 -0.50 4.94 -7.08
C LEU A 5 0.53 3.90 -6.66
N ASN A 6 1.52 4.29 -5.88
CA ASN A 6 2.57 3.43 -5.35
C ASN A 6 2.46 3.45 -3.83
N VAL A 7 2.28 2.28 -3.20
CA VAL A 7 2.09 2.20 -1.74
C VAL A 7 3.19 1.35 -1.14
N ALA A 8 3.98 1.95 -0.26
CA ALA A 8 5.00 1.28 0.54
C ALA A 8 4.52 0.97 1.96
N GLU A 9 5.24 0.09 2.65
CA GLU A 9 4.87 -0.35 4.01
C GLU A 9 5.03 0.74 5.08
N LYS A 10 6.02 1.62 4.91
CA LYS A 10 6.40 2.64 5.90
C LYS A 10 6.76 3.97 5.23
N PRO A 11 6.62 5.12 5.92
CA PRO A 11 6.94 6.44 5.36
C PRO A 11 8.37 6.60 4.86
N SER A 12 9.34 6.01 5.57
CA SER A 12 10.75 6.03 5.17
C SER A 12 10.97 5.32 3.83
N VAL A 13 10.36 4.16 3.64
CA VAL A 13 10.43 3.35 2.42
C VAL A 13 9.85 4.12 1.23
N ALA A 14 8.66 4.72 1.39
CA ALA A 14 8.05 5.55 0.34
C ALA A 14 8.95 6.72 -0.07
N LYS A 15 9.55 7.41 0.91
CA LYS A 15 10.47 8.52 0.65
C LYS A 15 11.71 8.08 -0.12
N SER A 16 12.31 6.94 0.27
CA SER A 16 13.49 6.40 -0.41
C SER A 16 13.18 5.99 -1.85
N VAL A 17 12.09 5.24 -2.07
CA VAL A 17 11.63 4.83 -3.41
C VAL A 17 11.36 6.04 -4.29
N ALA A 18 10.63 7.03 -3.77
CA ALA A 18 10.31 8.24 -4.54
C ALA A 18 11.57 9.05 -4.88
N THR A 19 12.49 9.24 -3.94
CA THR A 19 13.76 9.97 -4.17
C THR A 19 14.60 9.30 -5.25
N ILE A 20 14.73 7.97 -5.19
CA ILE A 20 15.54 7.20 -6.15
C ILE A 20 14.92 7.27 -7.55
N LEU A 21 13.62 6.97 -7.68
CA LEU A 21 12.95 6.92 -8.99
C LEU A 21 12.85 8.30 -9.63
N SER A 22 12.64 9.34 -8.83
CA SER A 22 12.56 10.72 -9.32
C SER A 22 13.94 11.37 -9.56
N ARG A 23 15.04 10.72 -9.17
CA ARG A 23 16.38 11.35 -9.13
C ARG A 23 16.36 12.68 -8.37
N ASN A 24 15.69 12.67 -7.22
CA ASN A 24 15.46 13.83 -6.36
C ASN A 24 14.65 14.98 -7.00
N GLN A 25 13.97 14.75 -8.13
CA GLN A 25 13.08 15.69 -8.81
C GLN A 25 11.62 15.33 -8.52
N LEU A 26 11.18 15.58 -7.28
CA LEU A 26 9.82 15.27 -6.84
C LEU A 26 9.14 16.48 -6.20
N ARG A 27 7.81 16.47 -6.23
CA ARG A 27 6.95 17.37 -5.47
C ARG A 27 6.39 16.61 -4.26
N VAL A 28 6.41 17.24 -3.10
CA VAL A 28 5.78 16.68 -1.90
C VAL A 28 4.39 17.31 -1.71
N ARG A 29 3.40 16.49 -1.41
CA ARG A 29 2.05 16.88 -1.03
C ARG A 29 1.66 16.21 0.28
N GLU A 30 0.86 16.90 1.08
CA GLU A 30 0.27 16.35 2.28
C GLU A 30 -0.84 15.34 1.96
N GLY A 31 -0.85 14.22 2.68
CA GLY A 31 -2.01 13.33 2.77
C GLY A 31 -2.92 13.77 3.92
N ARG A 32 -3.95 12.98 4.23
CA ARG A 32 -4.76 13.21 5.43
C ARG A 32 -4.03 12.81 6.72
N SER A 33 -3.20 11.77 6.65
CA SER A 33 -2.30 11.40 7.75
C SER A 33 -1.10 12.34 7.80
N ARG A 34 -0.77 12.84 9.00
CA ARG A 34 0.39 13.72 9.26
C ARG A 34 1.72 13.10 8.84
N TYR A 35 1.85 11.78 8.94
CA TYR A 35 3.11 11.05 8.76
C TYR A 35 3.27 10.48 7.35
N ASN A 36 2.18 10.27 6.61
CA ASN A 36 2.18 9.63 5.30
C ASN A 36 2.01 10.69 4.20
N LYS A 37 3.14 11.26 3.79
CA LYS A 37 3.19 12.21 2.66
C LYS A 37 2.89 11.50 1.33
N ILE A 38 2.63 12.31 0.30
CA ILE A 38 2.49 11.87 -1.08
C ILE A 38 3.63 12.53 -1.88
N PHE A 39 4.43 11.72 -2.55
CA PHE A 39 5.52 12.15 -3.42
C PHE A 39 5.11 12.00 -4.87
N GLU A 40 5.12 13.10 -5.62
CA GLU A 40 4.63 13.19 -6.99
C GLU A 40 5.80 13.47 -7.95
N PHE A 41 5.92 12.68 -9.01
CA PHE A 41 6.91 12.90 -10.07
C PHE A 41 6.49 12.22 -11.38
N ASN A 42 7.07 12.65 -12.50
CA ASN A 42 6.86 12.01 -13.79
C ASN A 42 7.91 10.91 -13.99
N TYR A 43 7.49 9.78 -14.57
CA TYR A 43 8.35 8.64 -14.84
C TYR A 43 7.90 7.93 -16.13
N SER A 44 8.82 7.25 -16.82
CA SER A 44 8.49 6.47 -18.02
C SER A 44 8.65 4.98 -17.73
N ILE A 45 7.58 4.22 -17.89
CA ILE A 45 7.57 2.75 -17.74
C ILE A 45 7.41 2.15 -19.14
N ASN A 46 8.43 1.47 -19.66
CA ASN A 46 8.44 0.89 -21.01
C ASN A 46 8.05 1.88 -22.12
N GLY A 47 8.50 3.13 -22.01
CA GLY A 47 8.18 4.20 -22.97
C GLY A 47 6.84 4.91 -22.73
N GLN A 48 6.00 4.41 -21.82
CA GLN A 48 4.73 5.03 -21.45
C GLN A 48 4.94 6.09 -20.35
N GLN A 49 4.50 7.32 -20.62
CA GLN A 49 4.56 8.43 -19.66
C GLN A 49 3.54 8.25 -18.54
N CYS A 50 4.06 8.14 -17.33
CA CYS A 50 3.31 7.93 -16.09
C CYS A 50 3.55 9.10 -15.13
N HIS A 51 2.51 9.44 -14.37
CA HIS A 51 2.58 10.29 -13.21
C HIS A 51 2.51 9.43 -11.97
N MET A 52 3.61 9.39 -11.22
CA MET A 52 3.81 8.53 -10.06
C MET A 52 3.36 9.28 -8.82
N LEU A 53 2.47 8.68 -8.04
CA LEU A 53 2.08 9.13 -6.71
C LEU A 53 2.53 8.08 -5.71
N VAL A 54 3.57 8.37 -4.94
CA VAL A 54 4.13 7.46 -3.95
C VAL A 54 3.69 7.86 -2.56
N THR A 55 3.07 6.95 -1.84
CA THR A 55 2.70 7.11 -0.44
C THR A 55 2.96 5.81 0.33
N SER A 56 2.54 5.73 1.58
CA SER A 56 2.78 4.58 2.44
C SER A 56 1.65 4.34 3.42
N VAL A 57 1.60 3.12 3.94
CA VAL A 57 0.95 2.79 5.21
C VAL A 57 1.96 2.91 6.36
N THR A 58 1.59 2.44 7.56
CA THR A 58 2.46 2.38 8.74
C THR A 58 2.43 0.96 9.31
N GLY A 59 2.89 -0.01 8.53
CA GLY A 59 2.67 -1.44 8.79
C GLY A 59 1.25 -1.87 8.42
N HIS A 60 0.67 -2.79 9.20
CA HIS A 60 -0.71 -3.25 8.99
C HIS A 60 -1.71 -2.09 8.96
N LEU A 61 -2.55 -2.06 7.92
CA LEU A 61 -3.64 -1.11 7.77
C LEU A 61 -4.90 -1.58 8.50
N MET A 62 -5.11 -2.89 8.59
CA MET A 62 -6.28 -3.51 9.22
C MET A 62 -5.90 -4.32 10.46
N GLU A 63 -6.88 -4.50 11.32
CA GLU A 63 -6.82 -5.37 12.50
C GLU A 63 -7.96 -6.39 12.45
N VAL A 64 -7.66 -7.60 12.91
CA VAL A 64 -8.64 -8.67 13.09
C VAL A 64 -9.08 -8.64 14.54
N ASP A 65 -10.38 -8.48 14.78
CA ASP A 65 -10.97 -8.51 16.10
C ASP A 65 -12.24 -9.37 16.08
N PHE A 66 -12.68 -9.85 17.23
CA PHE A 66 -13.97 -10.51 17.34
C PHE A 66 -15.11 -9.51 17.11
N GLU A 67 -16.30 -10.01 16.78
CA GLU A 67 -17.50 -9.17 16.80
C GLU A 67 -17.73 -8.55 18.19
N ASP A 68 -18.37 -7.38 18.25
CA ASP A 68 -18.51 -6.59 19.48
C ASP A 68 -19.10 -7.36 20.67
N ARG A 69 -19.92 -8.38 20.39
CA ARG A 69 -20.52 -9.27 21.40
C ARG A 69 -19.53 -10.23 22.08
N PHE A 70 -18.39 -10.52 21.46
CA PHE A 70 -17.35 -11.43 21.98
C PHE A 70 -16.09 -10.69 22.45
N ARG A 71 -16.04 -9.36 22.27
CA ARG A 71 -14.85 -8.54 22.49
C ARG A 71 -14.54 -8.24 23.96
N LYS A 72 -15.55 -8.26 24.84
CA LYS A 72 -15.33 -7.97 26.27
C LYS A 72 -14.99 -9.26 27.00
N TRP A 73 -14.01 -9.20 27.91
CA TRP A 73 -13.56 -10.34 28.71
C TRP A 73 -14.67 -11.14 29.42
N HIS A 74 -15.79 -10.50 29.73
CA HIS A 74 -16.94 -11.11 30.41
C HIS A 74 -18.21 -11.18 29.54
N SER A 75 -18.10 -11.02 28.21
CA SER A 75 -19.28 -11.06 27.32
C SER A 75 -19.60 -12.42 26.73
N CYS A 76 -18.70 -13.40 26.82
CA CYS A 76 -18.95 -14.78 26.41
C CYS A 76 -18.10 -15.77 27.24
N ASP A 77 -18.38 -17.06 27.11
CA ASP A 77 -17.48 -18.10 27.61
C ASP A 77 -16.21 -18.11 26.74
N PRO A 78 -15.00 -18.23 27.31
CA PRO A 78 -13.77 -18.40 26.52
C PRO A 78 -13.84 -19.55 25.50
N ALA A 79 -14.63 -20.60 25.75
CA ALA A 79 -14.85 -21.69 24.79
C ALA A 79 -15.56 -21.24 23.51
N ASP A 80 -16.43 -20.22 23.59
CA ASP A 80 -17.15 -19.70 22.42
C ASP A 80 -16.19 -19.06 21.42
N LEU A 81 -15.06 -18.51 21.88
CA LEU A 81 -14.06 -17.83 21.05
C LEU A 81 -13.42 -18.75 20.00
N TYR A 82 -13.43 -20.09 20.21
CA TYR A 82 -12.94 -21.04 19.22
C TYR A 82 -13.79 -21.09 17.94
N THR A 83 -15.06 -20.68 18.04
CA THR A 83 -16.00 -20.69 16.91
C THR A 83 -16.57 -19.30 16.58
N ALA A 84 -16.21 -18.30 17.38
CA ALA A 84 -16.70 -16.94 17.23
C ALA A 84 -16.22 -16.33 15.89
N PRO A 85 -17.11 -15.65 15.15
CA PRO A 85 -16.72 -14.91 13.96
C PRO A 85 -15.77 -13.76 14.29
N VAL A 86 -14.77 -13.59 13.43
CA VAL A 86 -13.83 -12.47 13.45
C VAL A 86 -14.08 -11.53 12.27
N ARG A 87 -13.81 -10.24 12.47
CA ARG A 87 -13.93 -9.20 11.44
C ARG A 87 -12.62 -8.46 11.28
N LYS A 88 -12.28 -8.15 10.03
CA LYS A 88 -11.23 -7.18 9.70
C LYS A 88 -11.82 -5.78 9.70
N HIS A 89 -11.12 -4.84 10.32
CA HIS A 89 -11.50 -3.42 10.30
C HIS A 89 -10.25 -2.54 10.29
N VAL A 90 -10.41 -1.28 9.83
CA VAL A 90 -9.34 -0.28 9.93
C VAL A 90 -9.53 0.46 11.26
N PRO A 91 -8.53 0.47 12.15
CA PRO A 91 -8.62 1.17 13.43
C PRO A 91 -8.66 2.69 13.23
N GLU A 92 -9.14 3.42 14.24
CA GLU A 92 -9.45 4.85 14.15
C GLU A 92 -8.22 5.70 13.77
N ASP A 93 -7.05 5.37 14.31
CA ASP A 93 -5.78 6.03 14.05
C ASP A 93 -5.27 5.88 12.61
N LYS A 94 -5.76 4.87 11.88
CA LYS A 94 -5.39 4.59 10.48
C LYS A 94 -6.46 5.01 9.47
N LEU A 95 -7.58 5.57 9.92
CA LEU A 95 -8.66 6.02 9.03
C LEU A 95 -8.20 7.09 8.04
N ASP A 96 -7.29 7.98 8.44
CA ASP A 96 -6.79 9.02 7.54
C ASP A 96 -5.84 8.47 6.47
N ILE A 97 -5.09 7.40 6.78
CA ILE A 97 -4.33 6.65 5.78
C ILE A 97 -5.29 6.00 4.79
N LYS A 98 -6.31 5.27 5.28
CA LYS A 98 -7.36 4.67 4.44
C LYS A 98 -8.00 5.69 3.51
N ARG A 99 -8.45 6.83 4.04
CA ARG A 99 -9.09 7.90 3.25
C ARG A 99 -8.15 8.44 2.18
N THR A 100 -6.86 8.63 2.49
CA THR A 100 -5.86 9.05 1.52
C THR A 100 -5.71 8.03 0.40
N LEU A 101 -5.61 6.73 0.73
CA LEU A 101 -5.53 5.66 -0.27
C LEU A 101 -6.77 5.64 -1.17
N GLU A 102 -7.97 5.76 -0.59
CA GLU A 102 -9.21 5.80 -1.35
C GLU A 102 -9.29 7.01 -2.31
N GLU A 103 -8.89 8.20 -1.86
CA GLU A 103 -8.89 9.41 -2.67
C GLU A 103 -7.95 9.32 -3.87
N GLU A 104 -6.76 8.75 -3.68
CA GLU A 104 -5.78 8.61 -4.75
C GLU A 104 -6.09 7.43 -5.67
N ALA A 105 -6.60 6.32 -5.12
CA ALA A 105 -7.04 5.16 -5.89
C ALA A 105 -8.14 5.51 -6.91
N ARG A 106 -9.10 6.38 -6.54
CA ARG A 106 -10.16 6.85 -7.46
C ARG A 106 -9.61 7.59 -8.70
N LYS A 107 -8.44 8.21 -8.58
CA LYS A 107 -7.82 9.03 -9.64
C LYS A 107 -6.76 8.26 -10.43
N CYS A 108 -6.37 7.06 -9.96
CA CYS A 108 -5.30 6.27 -10.52
C CYS A 108 -5.82 5.15 -11.43
N HIS A 109 -4.95 4.75 -12.35
CA HIS A 109 -5.22 3.63 -13.26
C HIS A 109 -4.53 2.38 -12.72
N TRP A 110 -3.33 2.54 -12.17
CA TRP A 110 -2.51 1.44 -11.65
C TRP A 110 -2.26 1.62 -10.16
N LEU A 111 -2.17 0.49 -9.45
CA LEU A 111 -1.67 0.39 -8.09
C LEU A 111 -0.42 -0.49 -8.08
N VAL A 112 0.72 0.06 -7.67
CA VAL A 112 1.98 -0.67 -7.51
C VAL A 112 2.28 -0.84 -6.03
N LEU A 113 2.47 -2.08 -5.62
CA LEU A 113 2.66 -2.48 -4.23
C LEU A 113 4.16 -2.64 -3.92
N TRP A 114 4.67 -1.80 -3.03
CA TRP A 114 6.06 -1.67 -2.59
C TRP A 114 6.24 -2.11 -1.13
N LEU A 115 5.62 -3.25 -0.76
CA LEU A 115 5.72 -3.84 0.57
C LEU A 115 6.95 -4.76 0.65
N ASP A 116 7.39 -5.09 1.85
CA ASP A 116 8.49 -6.02 2.05
C ASP A 116 8.16 -7.41 1.44
N CYS A 117 9.18 -8.11 0.91
CA CYS A 117 8.99 -9.36 0.16
C CYS A 117 8.94 -10.59 1.11
N ASP A 118 8.11 -10.51 2.14
CA ASP A 118 7.84 -11.58 3.10
C ASP A 118 6.33 -11.79 3.33
N ARG A 119 5.96 -12.73 4.21
CA ARG A 119 4.55 -13.06 4.46
C ARG A 119 3.76 -11.91 5.06
N GLU A 120 4.40 -11.05 5.87
CA GLU A 120 3.75 -9.91 6.52
C GLU A 120 3.47 -8.83 5.46
N GLY A 121 4.49 -8.50 4.66
CA GLY A 121 4.37 -7.54 3.55
C GLY A 121 3.32 -7.94 2.52
N GLU A 122 3.19 -9.23 2.20
CA GLU A 122 2.10 -9.71 1.32
C GLU A 122 0.72 -9.58 1.97
N ASN A 123 0.57 -9.83 3.27
CA ASN A 123 -0.72 -9.60 3.95
C ASN A 123 -1.10 -8.11 3.95
N ILE A 124 -0.14 -7.22 4.22
CA ILE A 124 -0.35 -5.76 4.13
C ILE A 124 -0.70 -5.36 2.69
N ALA A 125 -0.07 -5.99 1.69
CA ALA A 125 -0.38 -5.75 0.28
C ALA A 125 -1.85 -6.05 -0.04
N PHE A 126 -2.40 -7.16 0.48
CA PHE A 126 -3.82 -7.48 0.36
C PHE A 126 -4.74 -6.48 1.07
N GLU A 127 -4.38 -6.02 2.26
CA GLU A 127 -5.15 -4.98 2.98
C GLU A 127 -5.24 -3.68 2.17
N VAL A 128 -4.12 -3.24 1.59
CA VAL A 128 -4.07 -2.06 0.70
C VAL A 128 -4.89 -2.29 -0.57
N MET A 129 -4.77 -3.47 -1.19
CA MET A 129 -5.55 -3.84 -2.37
C MET A 129 -7.05 -3.79 -2.08
N GLU A 130 -7.49 -4.32 -0.94
CA GLU A 130 -8.90 -4.35 -0.53
C GLU A 130 -9.48 -2.93 -0.44
N VAL A 131 -8.78 -2.02 0.24
CA VAL A 131 -9.18 -0.61 0.36
C VAL A 131 -9.25 0.08 -1.01
N CYS A 132 -8.20 -0.07 -1.83
CA CYS A 132 -8.11 0.59 -3.12
C CYS A 132 -9.15 0.05 -4.13
N LYS A 133 -9.31 -1.28 -4.22
CA LYS A 133 -10.32 -1.91 -5.11
C LYS A 133 -11.74 -1.65 -4.62
N GLY A 134 -11.94 -1.41 -3.32
CA GLY A 134 -13.23 -1.01 -2.76
C GLY A 134 -13.79 0.26 -3.39
N VAL A 135 -12.92 1.19 -3.82
CA VAL A 135 -13.32 2.45 -4.47
C VAL A 135 -13.06 2.51 -5.97
N ASN A 136 -12.15 1.68 -6.50
CA ASN A 136 -11.86 1.60 -7.92
C ASN A 136 -11.52 0.16 -8.34
N ARG A 137 -12.53 -0.56 -8.83
CA ARG A 137 -12.40 -1.97 -9.26
C ARG A 137 -11.58 -2.16 -10.53
N ASN A 138 -11.38 -1.10 -11.32
CA ASN A 138 -10.66 -1.13 -12.59
C ASN A 138 -9.15 -0.92 -12.42
N LEU A 139 -8.65 -0.80 -11.18
CA LEU A 139 -7.23 -0.66 -10.92
C LEU A 139 -6.44 -1.87 -11.43
N THR A 140 -5.46 -1.60 -12.29
CA THR A 140 -4.44 -2.59 -12.63
C THR A 140 -3.46 -2.71 -11.47
N ILE A 141 -3.45 -3.87 -10.82
CA ILE A 141 -2.57 -4.13 -9.68
C ILE A 141 -1.23 -4.67 -10.19
N ARG A 142 -0.13 -4.15 -9.63
CA ARG A 142 1.23 -4.62 -9.90
C ARG A 142 1.97 -4.78 -8.58
N ARG A 143 2.86 -5.77 -8.49
CA ARG A 143 3.72 -6.00 -7.32
C ARG A 143 5.17 -5.73 -7.68
N ALA A 144 5.82 -4.81 -6.97
CA ALA A 144 7.25 -4.60 -7.09
C ALA A 144 7.98 -5.65 -6.24
N ARG A 145 8.93 -6.40 -6.81
CA ARG A 145 9.78 -7.32 -6.04
C ARG A 145 11.19 -6.76 -5.91
N PHE A 146 11.71 -6.70 -4.68
CA PHE A 146 13.03 -6.20 -4.37
C PHE A 146 13.63 -7.00 -3.20
N SER A 147 14.95 -7.23 -3.23
CA SER A 147 15.64 -8.02 -2.20
C SER A 147 16.15 -7.16 -1.04
N ALA A 148 16.47 -5.89 -1.29
CA ALA A 148 16.86 -4.90 -0.29
C ALA A 148 16.82 -3.48 -0.90
N LEU A 149 16.44 -2.49 -0.09
CA LEU A 149 16.58 -1.07 -0.43
C LEU A 149 17.97 -0.59 -0.02
N ILE A 150 19.00 -0.93 -0.80
CA ILE A 150 20.38 -0.49 -0.55
C ILE A 150 20.65 0.72 -1.45
N GLU A 151 20.97 1.87 -0.88
CA GLU A 151 21.29 3.11 -1.62
C GLU A 151 22.37 2.91 -2.71
N GLY A 152 23.25 1.91 -2.57
CA GLY A 152 24.29 1.55 -3.53
C GLY A 152 23.97 0.43 -4.55
N SER A 153 22.85 -0.31 -4.45
CA SER A 153 22.57 -1.45 -5.36
C SER A 153 21.72 -1.09 -6.59
N PHE A 154 21.34 0.17 -6.75
CA PHE A 154 20.48 0.64 -7.85
C PHE A 154 21.22 0.90 -9.19
N LEU A 155 22.50 0.54 -9.32
CA LEU A 155 23.26 0.64 -10.58
C LEU A 155 22.76 -0.29 -11.71
N ARG A 156 21.68 -1.04 -11.48
CA ARG A 156 20.94 -1.70 -12.55
C ARG A 156 19.46 -1.32 -12.50
N PRO A 157 19.06 -0.27 -13.26
CA PRO A 157 17.66 0.02 -13.57
C PRO A 157 16.90 -1.16 -14.22
N SER A 158 17.62 -2.22 -14.61
CA SER A 158 17.10 -3.41 -15.28
C SER A 158 16.47 -4.46 -14.37
N LEU A 159 16.50 -4.31 -13.03
CA LEU A 159 15.88 -5.26 -12.10
C LEU A 159 14.60 -4.73 -11.42
N PHE A 160 13.94 -3.72 -11.97
CA PHE A 160 12.53 -3.46 -11.67
C PHE A 160 11.67 -4.24 -12.66
N LEU A 161 11.67 -5.56 -12.50
CA LEU A 161 10.64 -6.36 -13.13
C LEU A 161 9.33 -6.05 -12.40
N LEU A 162 8.61 -5.02 -12.87
CA LEU A 162 7.15 -5.00 -12.84
C LEU A 162 6.69 -6.21 -13.68
N ARG A 163 6.95 -7.42 -13.21
CA ARG A 163 6.38 -8.63 -13.80
C ARG A 163 4.88 -8.48 -13.65
N ASP A 164 4.14 -8.73 -14.72
CA ASP A 164 2.68 -8.91 -14.73
C ASP A 164 2.24 -10.17 -13.94
N GLU A 165 3.01 -10.59 -12.94
CA GLU A 165 2.74 -11.78 -12.16
C GLU A 165 2.24 -11.33 -10.80
N LEU A 166 0.91 -11.19 -10.68
CA LEU A 166 0.11 -11.69 -9.55
C LEU A 166 -1.38 -11.59 -9.89
N VAL A 167 -1.88 -12.72 -10.40
CA VAL A 167 -3.21 -13.31 -10.25
C VAL A 167 -4.40 -12.35 -10.45
N SER A 168 -4.95 -12.41 -11.66
CA SER A 168 -6.41 -12.33 -11.85
C SER A 168 -7.07 -13.39 -10.96
N SER A 169 -7.52 -12.99 -9.77
CA SER A 169 -8.58 -13.68 -9.04
C SER A 169 -9.92 -13.05 -9.37
#